data_AF-A0A7H8TA73-F1
#
_entry.id   AF-A0A7H8TA73-F1
#
_cell.length_a   1.000
_cell.length_b   1.000
_cell.length_c   1.000
_cell.angle_alpha   90.00
_cell.angle_beta   90.00
_cell.angle_gamma   90.00
#
_symmetry.space_group_name_H-M   'P 1'
#
loop_
_entity.id
_entity.type
_entity.pdbx_description
1 polymer ?
#
loop_
_entity_poly.entity_id
_entity_poly.type
_entity_poly.pdbx_seq_one_letter_code
_entity_poly.pdbx_strand_id
1 'polypeptide(L)'
;MLITPRPGANRDNLLQTLRSLHADASNEHSRTYDNAYKRLLGYLEWAMSAAGQLRNQVTSEDLNALVLTKRHDTLLNGVGDLEGSKRERLVNLLINQELAERTEAFEAATHLLQSLMNRWDGPEWFAVADPSFYIQNPDKLADVDLHRVLDLRPTEHIRLLFPITVVDELDGLKEAGKQRPRWRAGHTLGLLDGTLNGSLSGILRRAGRHEAQEYRGQISLEIVLDPPGHTRLPIADDEIIDRAVAIQSLAGRPVYLLTCDTSQHTRGRAAGLEVKKVPAKDLGPEPNWETVDKPGNGTRAKRRERQAAQGA
;
A
#
# COMPACT_ATOMS: atom_id res chain seq x y z
N MET A 1 -5.46 8.01 14.09
CA MET A 1 -6.50 7.33 13.29
C MET A 1 -6.11 7.49 11.83
N LEU A 2 -5.97 6.39 11.09
CA LEU A 2 -5.63 6.42 9.66
C LEU A 2 -6.91 6.62 8.85
N ILE A 3 -6.81 7.31 7.73
CA ILE A 3 -7.85 7.29 6.70
C ILE A 3 -7.27 6.56 5.52
N THR A 4 -8.00 5.55 5.06
CA THR A 4 -7.71 4.81 3.85
C THR A 4 -8.71 5.25 2.78
N PRO A 5 -8.30 6.08 1.80
CA PRO A 5 -9.15 6.41 0.68
C PRO A 5 -9.53 5.14 -0.08
N ARG A 6 -10.78 5.05 -0.53
CA ARG A 6 -11.16 3.98 -1.45
C ARG A 6 -10.39 4.10 -2.77
N PRO A 7 -10.08 2.99 -3.45
CA PRO A 7 -9.51 3.03 -4.79
C PRO A 7 -10.34 3.94 -5.72
N GLY A 8 -9.67 4.90 -6.36
CA GLY A 8 -10.32 5.87 -7.26
C GLY A 8 -10.96 7.08 -6.58
N ALA A 9 -10.93 7.18 -5.23
CA ALA A 9 -11.36 8.38 -4.54
C ALA A 9 -10.41 9.55 -4.85
N ASN A 10 -10.98 10.72 -5.14
CA ASN A 10 -10.18 11.93 -5.33
C ASN A 10 -9.71 12.45 -3.97
N ARG A 11 -8.39 12.46 -3.75
CA ARG A 11 -7.76 12.87 -2.48
C ARG A 11 -8.09 14.32 -2.08
N ASP A 12 -8.19 15.23 -3.03
CA ASP A 12 -8.47 16.64 -2.76
C ASP A 12 -9.92 16.84 -2.33
N ASN A 13 -10.84 16.14 -3.00
CA ASN A 13 -12.25 16.11 -2.61
C ASN A 13 -12.44 15.48 -1.22
N LEU A 14 -11.72 14.40 -0.92
CA LEU A 14 -11.74 13.77 0.39
C LEU A 14 -11.23 14.73 1.47
N LEU A 15 -10.10 15.40 1.24
CA LEU A 15 -9.56 16.40 2.15
C LEU A 15 -10.55 17.56 2.39
N GLN A 16 -11.18 18.06 1.33
CA GLN A 16 -12.21 19.10 1.44
C GLN A 16 -13.44 18.62 2.22
N THR A 17 -13.89 17.39 1.96
CA THR A 17 -15.01 16.77 2.68
C THR A 17 -14.70 16.67 4.17
N LEU A 18 -13.51 16.17 4.55
CA LEU A 18 -13.09 16.06 5.95
C LEU A 18 -13.03 17.42 6.65
N ARG A 19 -12.52 18.46 5.97
CA ARG A 19 -12.50 19.83 6.49
C ARG A 19 -13.91 20.40 6.70
N SER A 20 -14.83 20.13 5.76
CA SER A 20 -16.23 20.53 5.89
C SER A 20 -16.89 19.84 7.08
N LEU A 21 -16.73 18.52 7.20
CA LEU A 21 -17.31 17.73 8.29
C LEU A 21 -16.74 18.09 9.66
N HIS A 22 -15.45 18.44 9.73
CA HIS A 22 -14.84 19.01 10.93
C HIS A 22 -15.53 20.31 11.35
N ALA A 23 -15.75 21.23 10.41
CA ALA A 23 -16.44 22.48 10.68
C ALA A 23 -17.90 22.24 11.12
N ASP A 24 -18.61 21.33 10.44
CA ASP A 24 -19.99 20.95 10.78
C ASP A 24 -20.08 20.34 12.18
N ALA A 25 -19.14 19.45 12.56
CA ALA A 25 -19.08 18.87 13.90
C ALA A 25 -18.85 19.94 14.98
N SER A 26 -17.95 20.89 14.73
CA SER A 26 -17.65 21.99 15.64
C SER A 26 -18.82 22.95 15.80
N ASN A 27 -19.52 23.24 14.69
CA ASN A 27 -20.76 24.02 14.71
C ASN A 27 -21.85 23.32 15.53
N GLU A 28 -22.05 22.02 15.33
CA GLU A 28 -23.02 21.24 16.10
C GLU A 28 -22.65 21.09 17.57
N HIS A 29 -21.35 21.02 17.88
CA HIS A 29 -20.87 21.03 19.26
C HIS A 29 -21.23 22.33 19.99
N SER A 30 -21.08 23.47 19.29
CA SER A 30 -21.28 24.82 19.83
C SER A 30 -22.73 25.30 19.77
N ARG A 31 -23.61 24.57 19.07
CA ARG A 31 -24.99 24.96 18.85
C ARG A 31 -25.82 24.85 20.13
N THR A 32 -26.59 25.90 20.41
CA THR A 32 -27.55 25.91 21.52
C THR A 32 -28.85 25.23 21.08
N TYR A 33 -29.36 24.34 21.94
CA TYR A 33 -30.60 23.61 21.73
C TYR A 33 -31.57 23.84 22.88
N ASP A 34 -32.87 23.87 22.58
CA ASP A 34 -33.91 24.09 23.59
C ASP A 34 -34.01 22.94 24.60
N ASN A 35 -33.69 21.71 24.18
CA ASN A 35 -33.71 20.52 25.03
C ASN A 35 -32.77 19.42 24.50
N ALA A 36 -32.51 18.41 25.33
CA ALA A 36 -31.61 17.31 25.02
C ALA A 36 -32.09 16.44 23.85
N TYR A 37 -33.40 16.32 23.64
CA TYR A 37 -33.97 15.55 22.53
C TYR A 37 -33.68 16.20 21.18
N LYS A 38 -33.92 17.51 21.02
CA LYS A 38 -33.57 18.26 19.80
C LYS A 38 -32.08 18.19 19.52
N ARG A 39 -31.25 18.24 20.56
CA ARG A 39 -29.80 18.11 20.45
C ARG A 39 -29.38 16.73 19.97
N LEU A 40 -29.97 15.68 20.52
CA LEU A 40 -29.72 14.31 20.09
C LEU A 40 -30.09 14.13 18.62
N LEU A 41 -31.27 14.63 18.22
CA LEU A 41 -31.71 14.56 16.84
C LEU A 41 -30.74 15.29 15.89
N GLY A 42 -30.31 16.50 16.24
CA GLY A 42 -29.34 17.25 15.45
C GLY A 42 -28.00 16.53 15.30
N TYR A 43 -27.49 15.91 16.38
CA TYR A 43 -26.29 15.05 16.30
C TYR A 43 -26.50 13.85 15.37
N LEU A 44 -27.63 13.15 15.47
CA LEU A 44 -27.90 11.96 14.64
C LEU A 44 -28.08 12.33 13.16
N GLU A 45 -28.76 13.45 12.87
CA GLU A 45 -28.88 13.99 11.51
C GLU A 45 -27.52 14.35 10.91
N TRP A 46 -26.67 15.03 11.69
CA TRP A 46 -25.30 15.31 11.30
C TRP A 46 -24.52 14.02 11.03
N ALA A 47 -24.58 13.04 11.93
CA ALA A 47 -23.85 11.78 11.79
C ALA A 47 -24.29 11.01 10.53
N MET A 48 -25.58 10.95 10.24
CA MET A 48 -26.09 10.28 9.03
C MET A 48 -25.68 11.01 7.75
N SER A 49 -25.72 12.35 7.76
CA SER A 49 -25.25 13.18 6.64
C SER A 49 -23.76 12.98 6.39
N ALA A 50 -22.94 13.07 7.44
CA ALA A 50 -21.50 12.86 7.40
C ALA A 50 -21.15 11.46 6.88
N ALA A 51 -21.86 10.43 7.37
CA ALA A 51 -21.66 9.07 6.91
C ALA A 51 -21.99 8.92 5.41
N GLY A 52 -23.07 9.56 4.94
CA GLY A 52 -23.43 9.60 3.53
C GLY A 52 -22.35 10.21 2.64
N GLN A 53 -21.73 11.32 3.07
CA GLN A 53 -20.67 12.00 2.32
C GLN A 53 -19.37 11.19 2.26
N LEU A 54 -19.05 10.43 3.33
CA LEU A 54 -17.81 9.65 3.43
C LEU A 54 -17.91 8.24 2.84
N ARG A 55 -19.10 7.65 2.76
CA ARG A 55 -19.32 6.24 2.39
C ARG A 55 -18.62 5.80 1.11
N ASN A 56 -18.54 6.68 0.11
CA ASN A 56 -17.93 6.39 -1.19
C ASN A 56 -16.46 6.82 -1.27
N GLN A 57 -15.92 7.47 -0.24
CA GLN A 57 -14.57 8.03 -0.22
C GLN A 57 -13.62 7.26 0.69
N VAL A 58 -14.11 6.67 1.79
CA VAL A 58 -13.29 5.96 2.79
C VAL A 58 -13.78 4.53 3.02
N THR A 59 -12.95 3.71 3.65
CA THR A 59 -13.34 2.34 4.02
C THR A 59 -14.47 2.33 5.07
N SER A 60 -15.18 1.21 5.19
CA SER A 60 -16.22 1.05 6.22
C SER A 60 -15.64 1.08 7.64
N GLU A 61 -14.39 0.62 7.82
CA GLU A 61 -13.69 0.69 9.09
C GLU A 61 -13.41 2.14 9.50
N ASP A 62 -12.87 2.94 8.57
CA ASP A 62 -12.63 4.37 8.82
C ASP A 62 -13.93 5.12 9.08
N LEU A 63 -15.02 4.79 8.37
CA LEU A 63 -16.33 5.37 8.57
C LEU A 63 -16.86 5.13 10.00
N ASN A 64 -16.67 3.90 10.51
CA ASN A 64 -17.06 3.53 11.86
C ASN A 64 -16.17 4.18 12.92
N ALA A 65 -14.88 4.37 12.62
CA ALA A 65 -13.97 5.08 13.51
C ALA A 65 -14.24 6.60 13.55
N LEU A 66 -14.64 7.19 12.41
CA LEU A 66 -14.88 8.62 12.24
C LEU A 66 -16.26 9.10 12.62
N VAL A 67 -17.31 8.30 12.43
CA VAL A 67 -18.70 8.78 12.56
C VAL A 67 -19.58 7.77 13.28
N LEU A 68 -19.63 6.53 12.76
CA LEU A 68 -20.58 5.50 13.23
C LEU A 68 -19.99 4.69 14.39
N THR A 69 -19.73 5.37 15.50
CA THR A 69 -19.06 4.78 16.65
C THR A 69 -20.01 3.95 17.53
N LYS A 70 -19.46 3.13 18.44
CA LYS A 70 -20.30 2.42 19.43
C LYS A 70 -21.16 3.38 20.28
N ARG A 71 -20.67 4.60 20.51
CA ARG A 71 -21.42 5.63 21.25
C ARG A 71 -22.55 6.19 20.39
N HIS A 72 -22.34 6.35 19.09
CA HIS A 72 -23.41 6.66 18.13
C HIS A 72 -24.55 5.64 18.25
N ASP A 73 -24.25 4.33 18.20
CA ASP A 73 -25.26 3.28 18.33
C ASP A 73 -26.01 3.35 19.67
N THR A 74 -25.28 3.61 20.76
CA THR A 74 -25.87 3.77 22.09
C THR A 74 -26.83 4.96 22.15
N LEU A 75 -26.44 6.09 21.56
CA LEU A 75 -27.26 7.30 21.48
C LEU A 75 -28.48 7.10 20.58
N LEU A 76 -28.33 6.40 19.45
CA LEU A 76 -29.41 6.06 18.53
C LEU A 76 -30.46 5.15 19.19
N ASN A 77 -30.02 4.14 19.93
CA ASN A 77 -30.91 3.24 20.67
C ASN A 77 -31.64 3.95 21.82
N GLY A 78 -31.04 5.00 22.39
CA GLY A 78 -31.61 5.78 23.49
C GLY A 78 -32.64 6.83 23.07
N VAL A 79 -32.88 7.06 21.77
CA VAL A 79 -33.78 8.11 21.25
C VAL A 79 -35.21 7.97 21.78
N GLY A 80 -35.69 6.75 22.04
CA GLY A 80 -37.05 6.47 22.49
C GLY A 80 -37.31 6.65 24.00
N ASP A 81 -36.26 6.70 24.83
CA ASP A 81 -36.37 6.59 26.30
C ASP A 81 -36.13 7.92 27.05
N LEU A 82 -36.20 9.05 26.34
CA LEU A 82 -35.82 10.39 26.82
C LEU A 82 -36.88 11.11 27.68
N GLU A 83 -37.70 10.38 28.44
CA GLU A 83 -38.60 11.01 29.41
C GLU A 83 -37.88 11.27 30.76
N GLY A 84 -37.65 12.55 31.07
CA GLY A 84 -37.27 13.03 32.41
C GLY A 84 -35.92 13.77 32.54
N SER A 85 -35.88 14.78 33.41
CA SER A 85 -34.78 15.75 33.57
C SER A 85 -33.41 15.18 33.97
N LYS A 86 -33.36 14.03 34.68
CA LYS A 86 -32.09 13.39 35.07
C LYS A 86 -31.38 12.74 33.88
N ARG A 87 -32.12 12.26 32.87
CA ARG A 87 -31.56 11.63 31.66
C ARG A 87 -31.05 12.67 30.67
N GLU A 88 -31.71 13.83 30.60
CA GLU A 88 -31.30 14.95 29.74
C GLU A 88 -29.86 15.42 30.00
N ARG A 89 -29.46 15.52 31.28
CA ARG A 89 -28.08 15.90 31.63
C ARG A 89 -27.06 14.88 31.13
N LEU A 90 -27.33 13.59 31.32
CA LEU A 90 -26.42 12.51 30.89
C LEU A 90 -26.28 12.49 29.37
N VAL A 91 -27.39 12.63 28.65
CA VAL A 91 -27.43 12.66 27.19
C VAL A 91 -26.65 13.85 26.64
N ASN A 92 -26.83 15.03 27.24
CA ASN A 92 -26.04 16.22 26.89
C ASN A 92 -24.54 16.02 27.11
N LEU A 93 -24.12 15.34 28.19
CA LEU A 93 -22.72 15.02 28.44
C LEU A 93 -22.17 14.02 27.41
N LEU A 94 -22.93 13.00 27.06
CA LEU A 94 -22.53 12.02 26.05
C LEU A 94 -22.41 12.63 24.66
N ILE A 95 -23.36 13.49 24.26
CA ILE A 95 -23.31 14.21 22.97
C ILE A 95 -22.13 15.18 22.96
N ASN A 96 -21.91 15.93 24.05
CA ASN A 96 -20.75 16.81 24.17
C ASN A 96 -19.44 16.06 23.93
N GLN A 97 -19.26 14.94 24.65
CA GLN A 97 -18.06 14.14 24.56
C GLN A 97 -17.90 13.53 23.16
N GLU A 98 -18.99 13.00 22.58
CA GLU A 98 -18.99 12.45 21.24
C GLU A 98 -18.56 13.50 20.20
N LEU A 99 -19.22 14.66 20.17
CA LEU A 99 -18.89 15.72 19.22
C LEU A 99 -17.46 16.27 19.40
N ALA A 100 -16.98 16.38 20.64
CA ALA A 100 -15.60 16.78 20.91
C ALA A 100 -14.60 15.76 20.35
N GLU A 101 -14.77 14.47 20.66
CA GLU A 101 -13.92 13.40 20.13
C GLU A 101 -14.00 13.28 18.60
N ARG A 102 -15.16 13.56 18.00
CA ARG A 102 -15.31 13.57 16.54
C ARG A 102 -14.61 14.76 15.89
N THR A 103 -14.67 15.93 16.51
CA THR A 103 -13.92 17.12 16.07
C THR A 103 -12.42 16.82 16.07
N GLU A 104 -11.88 16.32 17.19
CA GLU A 104 -10.47 15.92 17.30
C GLU A 104 -10.09 14.83 16.29
N ALA A 105 -10.96 13.83 16.08
CA ALA A 105 -10.73 12.77 15.12
C ALA A 105 -10.65 13.30 13.68
N PHE A 106 -11.56 14.19 13.27
CA PHE A 106 -11.53 14.79 11.94
C PHE A 106 -10.32 15.72 11.74
N GLU A 107 -9.93 16.48 12.76
CA GLU A 107 -8.72 17.31 12.72
C GLU A 107 -7.48 16.44 12.53
N ALA A 108 -7.29 15.43 13.39
CA ALA A 108 -6.16 14.50 13.30
C ALA A 108 -6.10 13.81 11.93
N ALA A 109 -7.25 13.43 11.39
CA ALA A 109 -7.34 12.74 10.12
C ALA A 109 -7.07 13.65 8.91
N THR A 110 -7.51 14.91 8.99
CA THR A 110 -7.17 15.96 8.01
C THR A 110 -5.67 16.21 7.99
N HIS A 111 -5.04 16.36 9.17
CA HIS A 111 -3.59 16.54 9.28
C HIS A 111 -2.80 15.36 8.73
N LEU A 112 -3.26 14.14 9.04
CA LEU A 112 -2.62 12.93 8.56
C LEU A 112 -2.73 12.81 7.04
N LEU A 113 -3.93 12.99 6.48
CA LEU A 113 -4.14 12.93 5.03
C LEU A 113 -3.30 13.98 4.31
N GLN A 114 -3.27 15.22 4.80
CA GLN A 114 -2.42 16.28 4.23
C GLN A 114 -0.94 15.91 4.28
N SER A 115 -0.47 15.36 5.40
CA SER A 115 0.92 14.93 5.54
C SER A 115 1.28 13.80 4.56
N LEU A 116 0.36 12.86 4.35
CA LEU A 116 0.51 11.81 3.35
C LEU A 116 0.51 12.37 1.94
N MET A 117 -0.41 13.28 1.59
CA MET A 117 -0.43 13.94 0.28
C MET A 117 0.90 14.65 0.00
N ASN A 118 1.38 15.44 0.96
CA ASN A 118 2.65 16.17 0.85
C ASN A 118 3.85 15.23 0.64
N ARG A 119 3.86 14.04 1.27
CA ARG A 119 4.92 13.03 1.08
C ARG A 119 5.03 12.58 -0.38
N TRP A 120 3.92 12.59 -1.10
CA TRP A 120 3.80 12.08 -2.46
C TRP A 120 3.79 13.18 -3.55
N ASP A 121 3.88 14.45 -3.18
CA ASP A 121 3.79 15.61 -4.11
C ASP A 121 5.11 15.98 -4.83
N GLY A 122 6.11 15.10 -4.82
CA GLY A 122 7.40 15.35 -5.46
C GLY A 122 7.36 15.25 -7.01
N PRO A 123 8.38 15.74 -7.75
CA PRO A 123 8.39 15.66 -9.22
C PRO A 123 8.69 14.25 -9.76
N GLU A 124 8.97 13.27 -8.89
CA GLU A 124 9.39 11.93 -9.31
C GLU A 124 8.24 11.05 -9.79
N TRP A 125 8.54 10.16 -10.73
CA TRP A 125 7.69 9.04 -11.08
C TRP A 125 7.81 7.93 -10.04
N PHE A 126 6.67 7.41 -9.58
CA PHE A 126 6.62 6.34 -8.61
C PHE A 126 6.58 4.98 -9.30
N ALA A 127 7.44 4.07 -8.85
CA ALA A 127 7.43 2.69 -9.27
C ALA A 127 7.48 1.77 -8.06
N VAL A 128 6.71 0.70 -8.07
CA VAL A 128 6.79 -0.44 -7.14
C VAL A 128 7.21 -1.65 -7.96
N ALA A 129 8.17 -2.43 -7.48
CA ALA A 129 8.52 -3.68 -8.14
C ALA A 129 8.26 -4.86 -7.20
N ASP A 130 7.76 -5.96 -7.75
CA ASP A 130 7.60 -7.19 -7.01
C ASP A 130 8.95 -7.95 -6.88
N PRO A 131 9.04 -9.01 -6.04
CA PRO A 131 10.25 -9.82 -5.97
C PRO A 131 10.65 -10.41 -7.32
N SER A 132 9.69 -10.74 -8.19
CA SER A 132 9.96 -11.36 -9.50
C SER A 132 10.87 -10.47 -10.36
N PHE A 133 10.69 -9.15 -10.32
CA PHE A 133 11.55 -8.20 -11.00
C PHE A 133 13.00 -8.31 -10.52
N TYR A 134 13.26 -8.30 -9.22
CA TYR A 134 14.63 -8.34 -8.69
C TYR A 134 15.33 -9.69 -8.94
N ILE A 135 14.57 -10.78 -9.04
CA ILE A 135 15.08 -12.14 -9.16
C ILE A 135 15.27 -12.57 -10.62
N GLN A 136 14.29 -12.28 -11.47
CA GLN A 136 14.22 -12.79 -12.83
C GLN A 136 14.78 -11.83 -13.88
N ASN A 137 14.81 -10.52 -13.61
CA ASN A 137 15.37 -9.54 -14.53
C ASN A 137 16.84 -9.88 -14.87
N PRO A 138 17.24 -9.82 -16.16
CA PRO A 138 18.64 -10.07 -16.55
C PRO A 138 19.63 -9.19 -15.80
N ASP A 139 19.33 -7.90 -15.69
CA ASP A 139 20.18 -6.91 -15.03
C ASP A 139 19.89 -6.84 -13.53
N LYS A 140 20.88 -6.45 -12.73
CA LYS A 140 20.69 -6.24 -11.29
C LYS A 140 20.08 -4.86 -11.06
N LEU A 141 19.50 -4.62 -9.88
CA LEU A 141 18.93 -3.31 -9.56
C LEU A 141 19.93 -2.15 -9.71
N ALA A 142 21.22 -2.40 -9.42
CA ALA A 142 22.27 -1.39 -9.58
C ALA A 142 22.54 -1.02 -11.05
N ASP A 143 22.31 -1.98 -11.96
CA ASP A 143 22.73 -1.92 -13.35
C ASP A 143 21.56 -1.67 -14.32
N VAL A 144 20.32 -1.92 -13.88
CA VAL A 144 19.12 -1.81 -14.71
C VAL A 144 18.82 -0.35 -15.07
N ASP A 145 18.56 -0.10 -16.36
CA ASP A 145 18.08 1.20 -16.80
C ASP A 145 16.57 1.34 -16.55
N LEU A 146 16.22 1.84 -15.37
CA LEU A 146 14.82 2.05 -14.95
C LEU A 146 14.07 3.03 -15.87
N HIS A 147 14.75 4.00 -16.47
CA HIS A 147 14.13 4.93 -17.43
C HIS A 147 13.66 4.16 -18.67
N ARG A 148 14.48 3.25 -19.19
CA ARG A 148 14.10 2.39 -20.32
C ARG A 148 12.98 1.42 -19.95
N VAL A 149 13.01 0.83 -18.75
CA VAL A 149 11.97 -0.11 -18.28
C VAL A 149 10.61 0.60 -18.16
N LEU A 150 10.62 1.83 -17.64
CA LEU A 150 9.40 2.61 -17.43
C LEU A 150 8.93 3.37 -18.69
N ASP A 151 9.74 3.41 -19.75
CA ASP A 151 9.50 4.22 -20.95
C ASP A 151 9.47 5.74 -20.64
N LEU A 152 10.42 6.17 -19.80
CA LEU A 152 10.58 7.55 -19.36
C LEU A 152 11.81 8.20 -20.00
N ARG A 153 11.76 9.54 -20.12
CA ARG A 153 12.92 10.32 -20.58
C ARG A 153 14.07 10.19 -19.55
N PRO A 154 15.35 10.09 -19.98
CA PRO A 154 16.48 9.92 -19.07
C PRO A 154 16.63 11.01 -18.00
N THR A 155 16.08 12.21 -18.25
CA THR A 155 16.10 13.36 -17.34
C THR A 155 15.10 13.28 -16.20
N GLU A 156 14.09 12.41 -16.29
CA GLU A 156 13.00 12.29 -15.31
C GLU A 156 13.51 11.72 -13.99
N HIS A 157 12.93 12.15 -12.87
CA HIS A 157 13.25 11.59 -11.57
C HIS A 157 12.39 10.35 -11.30
N ILE A 158 12.96 9.31 -10.70
CA ILE A 158 12.25 8.08 -10.35
C ILE A 158 12.44 7.84 -8.85
N ARG A 159 11.35 7.52 -8.16
CA ARG A 159 11.37 7.02 -6.79
C ARG A 159 10.84 5.60 -6.78
N LEU A 160 11.74 4.64 -6.53
CA LEU A 160 11.41 3.22 -6.45
C LEU A 160 11.00 2.89 -5.01
N LEU A 161 9.75 2.48 -4.86
CA LEU A 161 9.09 2.21 -3.60
C LEU A 161 9.17 0.71 -3.31
N PHE A 162 9.62 0.37 -2.11
CA PHE A 162 9.71 -0.99 -1.58
C PHE A 162 8.67 -1.13 -0.47
N PRO A 163 7.45 -1.61 -0.76
CA PRO A 163 6.57 -2.09 0.29
C PRO A 163 7.32 -3.08 1.18
N ILE A 164 7.16 -2.98 2.50
CA ILE A 164 7.86 -3.85 3.43
C ILE A 164 7.61 -5.34 3.15
N THR A 165 6.44 -5.70 2.61
CA THR A 165 6.13 -7.06 2.13
C THR A 165 7.13 -7.57 1.09
N VAL A 166 7.59 -6.71 0.16
CA VAL A 166 8.61 -7.08 -0.84
C VAL A 166 9.96 -7.35 -0.17
N VAL A 167 10.31 -6.55 0.84
CA VAL A 167 11.56 -6.74 1.61
C VAL A 167 11.51 -8.08 2.34
N ASP A 168 10.39 -8.39 3.00
CA ASP A 168 10.19 -9.65 3.73
C ASP A 168 10.27 -10.86 2.79
N GLU A 169 9.70 -10.77 1.59
CA GLU A 169 9.79 -11.83 0.57
C GLU A 169 11.22 -12.03 0.06
N LEU A 170 11.95 -10.93 -0.18
CA LEU A 170 13.36 -11.01 -0.56
C LEU A 170 14.20 -11.64 0.56
N ASP A 171 13.95 -11.32 1.83
CA ASP A 171 14.64 -11.96 2.94
C ASP A 171 14.33 -13.46 3.02
N GLY A 172 13.06 -13.85 2.84
CA GLY A 172 12.67 -15.25 2.72
C GLY A 172 13.41 -15.99 1.59
N LEU A 173 13.55 -15.36 0.43
CA LEU A 173 14.31 -15.90 -0.70
C LEU A 173 15.83 -15.94 -0.44
N LYS A 174 16.39 -15.01 0.33
CA LYS A 174 17.80 -15.02 0.74
C LYS A 174 18.13 -16.22 1.63
N GLU A 175 17.20 -16.63 2.49
CA GLU A 175 17.40 -17.76 3.40
C GLU A 175 17.10 -19.11 2.73
N ALA A 176 15.94 -19.23 2.08
CA ALA A 176 15.42 -20.51 1.59
C ALA A 176 15.53 -20.72 0.07
N GLY A 177 15.96 -19.70 -0.68
CA GLY A 177 15.98 -19.74 -2.14
C GLY A 177 17.06 -20.67 -2.73
N LYS A 178 16.84 -21.07 -3.99
CA LYS A 178 17.87 -21.71 -4.82
C LYS A 178 19.05 -20.74 -5.05
N GLN A 179 20.20 -21.25 -5.51
CA GLN A 179 21.44 -20.48 -5.65
C GLN A 179 21.28 -19.08 -6.28
N ARG A 180 20.62 -18.97 -7.45
CA ARG A 180 20.44 -17.68 -8.13
C ARG A 180 19.45 -16.76 -7.41
N PRO A 181 18.20 -17.16 -7.10
CA PRO A 181 17.28 -16.32 -6.34
C PRO A 181 17.86 -15.86 -5.00
N ARG A 182 18.50 -16.76 -4.25
CA ARG A 182 19.17 -16.45 -3.00
C ARG A 182 20.22 -15.36 -3.16
N TRP A 183 21.09 -15.50 -4.15
CA TRP A 183 22.13 -14.52 -4.43
C TRP A 183 21.53 -13.17 -4.87
N ARG A 184 20.51 -13.17 -5.74
CA ARG A 184 19.85 -11.96 -6.24
C ARG A 184 19.12 -11.20 -5.13
N ALA A 185 18.43 -11.92 -4.25
CA ALA A 185 17.78 -11.35 -3.08
C ALA A 185 18.81 -10.71 -2.15
N GLY A 186 19.86 -11.46 -1.76
CA GLY A 186 20.92 -10.94 -0.91
C GLY A 186 21.64 -9.72 -1.49
N HIS A 187 21.90 -9.71 -2.80
CA HIS A 187 22.49 -8.56 -3.48
C HIS A 187 21.57 -7.34 -3.47
N THR A 188 20.27 -7.54 -3.70
CA THR A 188 19.28 -6.44 -3.71
C THR A 188 19.13 -5.84 -2.32
N LEU A 189 19.02 -6.69 -1.29
CA LEU A 189 18.94 -6.27 0.10
C LEU A 189 20.21 -5.56 0.57
N GLY A 190 21.40 -6.05 0.19
CA GLY A 190 22.66 -5.37 0.51
C GLY A 190 22.80 -4.00 -0.15
N LEU A 191 22.32 -3.85 -1.39
CA LEU A 191 22.26 -2.55 -2.06
C LEU A 191 21.28 -1.60 -1.36
N LEU A 192 20.11 -2.12 -0.97
CA LEU A 192 19.08 -1.37 -0.27
C LEU A 192 19.61 -0.88 1.10
N ASP A 193 20.18 -1.76 1.91
CA ASP A 193 20.80 -1.41 3.19
C ASP A 193 21.91 -0.35 3.03
N GLY A 194 22.83 -0.54 2.08
CA GLY A 194 23.90 0.43 1.81
C GLY A 194 23.41 1.78 1.29
N THR A 195 22.32 1.81 0.51
CA THR A 195 21.74 3.05 -0.02
C THR A 195 20.96 3.83 1.03
N LEU A 196 20.26 3.10 1.92
CA LEU A 196 19.41 3.68 2.95
C LEU A 196 20.19 4.11 4.19
N ASN A 197 21.24 3.37 4.55
CA ASN A 197 22.15 3.70 5.66
C ASN A 197 21.40 4.04 6.97
N GLY A 198 20.46 3.19 7.37
CA GLY A 198 19.62 3.37 8.56
C GLY A 198 18.40 4.29 8.40
N SER A 199 18.21 4.89 7.23
CA SER A 199 17.00 5.67 6.87
C SER A 199 15.94 4.79 6.19
N LEU A 200 14.71 5.27 6.07
CA LEU A 200 13.69 4.65 5.21
C LEU A 200 13.79 5.09 3.75
N SER A 201 14.55 6.14 3.46
CA SER A 201 14.74 6.64 2.09
C SER A 201 16.19 7.02 1.82
N GLY A 202 16.65 6.79 0.60
CA GLY A 202 18.02 7.06 0.15
C GLY A 202 18.11 7.32 -1.35
N ILE A 203 19.25 7.84 -1.81
CA ILE A 203 19.47 8.13 -3.23
C ILE A 203 20.39 7.06 -3.81
N LEU A 204 19.85 6.20 -4.66
CA LEU A 204 20.62 5.18 -5.39
C LEU A 204 21.52 5.84 -6.45
N ARG A 205 20.98 6.83 -7.17
CA ARG A 205 21.71 7.56 -8.21
C ARG A 205 21.33 9.03 -8.19
N ARG A 206 22.30 9.92 -7.97
CA ARG A 206 22.05 11.37 -8.01
C ARG A 206 21.82 11.84 -9.45
N ALA A 207 21.04 12.91 -9.60
CA ALA A 207 20.92 13.56 -10.89
C ALA A 207 22.27 14.19 -11.28
N GLY A 208 22.63 14.12 -12.55
CA GLY A 208 23.92 14.62 -13.02
C GLY A 208 24.24 14.25 -14.46
N ARG A 209 25.34 14.81 -14.98
CA ARG A 209 25.86 14.41 -16.29
C ARG A 209 26.54 13.06 -16.18
N HIS A 210 26.13 12.12 -17.02
CA HIS A 210 26.82 10.85 -17.20
C HIS A 210 27.71 10.92 -18.46
N GLU A 211 28.78 10.13 -18.48
CA GLU A 211 29.83 10.06 -19.52
C GLU A 211 29.32 10.41 -20.93
N ALA A 212 29.75 11.58 -21.44
CA ALA A 212 29.40 12.20 -22.73
C ALA A 212 28.02 12.93 -22.81
N GLN A 213 27.86 13.99 -21.99
CA GLN A 213 26.90 15.11 -22.15
C GLN A 213 25.42 14.89 -21.84
N GLU A 214 24.93 13.66 -21.61
CA GLU A 214 23.52 13.46 -21.26
C GLU A 214 23.27 13.62 -19.75
N TYR A 215 22.29 14.47 -19.42
CA TYR A 215 21.82 14.64 -18.04
C TYR A 215 20.88 13.49 -17.69
N ARG A 216 21.20 12.76 -16.61
CA ARG A 216 20.33 11.72 -16.06
C ARG A 216 19.63 12.22 -14.80
N GLY A 217 18.35 11.89 -14.68
CA GLY A 217 17.55 12.16 -13.51
C GLY A 217 17.92 11.26 -12.32
N GLN A 218 17.59 11.77 -11.14
CA GLN A 218 17.78 11.09 -9.86
C GLN A 218 16.94 9.81 -9.77
N ILE A 219 17.53 8.77 -9.18
CA ILE A 219 16.82 7.58 -8.72
C ILE A 219 16.95 7.50 -7.19
N SER A 220 15.83 7.58 -6.49
CA SER A 220 15.74 7.37 -5.04
C SER A 220 15.02 6.06 -4.71
N LEU A 221 15.36 5.49 -3.56
CA LEU A 221 14.71 4.31 -3.00
C LEU A 221 13.98 4.72 -1.71
N GLU A 222 12.83 4.13 -1.46
CA GLU A 222 12.08 4.34 -0.23
C GLU A 222 11.41 3.04 0.22
N ILE A 223 11.65 2.61 1.47
CA ILE A 223 10.86 1.56 2.11
C ILE A 223 9.54 2.15 2.57
N VAL A 224 8.45 1.56 2.12
CA VAL A 224 7.10 1.90 2.54
C VAL A 224 6.64 0.88 3.57
N LEU A 225 6.60 1.33 4.82
CA LEU A 225 6.09 0.54 5.94
C LEU A 225 4.57 0.37 5.88
N ASP A 226 4.10 -0.70 6.50
CA ASP A 226 2.68 -0.91 6.73
C ASP A 226 2.15 0.14 7.72
N PRO A 227 0.97 0.73 7.46
CA PRO A 227 0.35 1.63 8.41
C PRO A 227 0.03 0.91 9.71
N PRO A 228 0.09 1.60 10.87
CA PRO A 228 -0.38 1.02 12.14
C PRO A 228 -1.80 0.45 12.03
N GLY A 229 -1.99 -0.81 12.44
CA GLY A 229 -3.28 -1.51 12.37
C GLY A 229 -3.57 -2.19 11.03
N HIS A 230 -2.70 -2.02 10.02
CA HIS A 230 -2.82 -2.74 8.75
C HIS A 230 -2.71 -4.25 8.96
N THR A 231 -3.65 -4.99 8.38
CA THR A 231 -3.61 -6.45 8.32
C THR A 231 -3.31 -6.86 6.90
N ARG A 232 -2.15 -7.49 6.69
CA ARG A 232 -1.73 -7.92 5.36
C ARG A 232 -2.69 -8.94 4.76
N LEU A 233 -2.88 -8.85 3.45
CA LEU A 233 -3.59 -9.85 2.67
C LEU A 233 -2.84 -11.20 2.70
N PRO A 234 -3.56 -12.33 2.60
CA PRO A 234 -2.96 -13.66 2.70
C PRO A 234 -2.02 -13.99 1.54
N ILE A 235 -2.17 -13.29 0.40
CA ILE A 235 -1.34 -13.44 -0.79
C ILE A 235 -0.49 -12.18 -0.93
N ALA A 236 0.83 -12.34 -0.92
CA ALA A 236 1.77 -11.22 -0.99
C ALA A 236 1.67 -10.43 -2.32
N ASP A 237 1.43 -11.11 -3.44
CA ASP A 237 1.11 -10.48 -4.73
C ASP A 237 -0.03 -9.45 -4.61
N ASP A 238 -1.13 -9.86 -3.98
CA ASP A 238 -2.32 -9.02 -3.80
C ASP A 238 -2.02 -7.88 -2.82
N GLU A 239 -1.25 -8.15 -1.77
CA GLU A 239 -0.77 -7.15 -0.82
C GLU A 239 0.06 -6.07 -1.53
N ILE A 240 1.03 -6.45 -2.38
CA ILE A 240 1.87 -5.49 -3.12
C ILE A 240 1.01 -4.58 -4.01
N ILE A 241 0.01 -5.16 -4.68
CA ILE A 241 -0.93 -4.40 -5.52
C ILE A 241 -1.75 -3.45 -4.66
N ASP A 242 -2.32 -3.91 -3.54
CA ASP A 242 -3.11 -3.08 -2.63
C ASP A 242 -2.29 -1.90 -2.10
N ARG A 243 -1.05 -2.15 -1.67
CA ARG A 243 -0.12 -1.09 -1.24
C ARG A 243 0.16 -0.09 -2.36
N ALA A 244 0.39 -0.55 -3.59
CA ALA A 244 0.63 0.34 -4.74
C ALA A 244 -0.60 1.19 -5.09
N VAL A 245 -1.82 0.61 -5.05
CA VAL A 245 -3.08 1.33 -5.29
C VAL A 245 -3.35 2.36 -4.21
N ALA A 246 -3.07 2.05 -2.94
CA ALA A 246 -3.19 3.00 -1.84
C ALA A 246 -2.25 4.21 -2.04
N ILE A 247 -1.01 3.97 -2.46
CA ILE A 247 -0.05 5.03 -2.78
C ILE A 247 -0.55 5.84 -3.98
N GLN A 248 -1.03 5.21 -5.06
CA GLN A 248 -1.60 5.88 -6.22
C GLN A 248 -2.75 6.83 -5.84
N SER A 249 -3.65 6.36 -4.97
CA SER A 249 -4.78 7.15 -4.49
C SER A 249 -4.33 8.37 -3.67
N LEU A 250 -3.32 8.20 -2.80
CA LEU A 250 -2.75 9.29 -2.00
C LEU A 250 -1.89 10.25 -2.83
N ALA A 251 -1.21 9.76 -3.87
CA ALA A 251 -0.38 10.55 -4.76
C ALA A 251 -1.22 11.33 -5.80
N GLY A 252 -2.45 10.90 -6.06
CA GLY A 252 -3.31 11.51 -7.07
C GLY A 252 -2.77 11.40 -8.50
N ARG A 253 -1.84 10.48 -8.74
CA ARG A 253 -1.15 10.27 -10.03
C ARG A 253 -0.72 8.80 -10.19
N PRO A 254 -0.44 8.35 -11.42
CA PRO A 254 -0.09 6.96 -11.68
C PRO A 254 1.11 6.46 -10.89
N VAL A 255 1.02 5.22 -10.41
CA VAL A 255 2.15 4.45 -9.86
C VAL A 255 2.40 3.27 -10.78
N TYR A 256 3.66 3.11 -11.22
CA TYR A 256 4.05 1.98 -12.04
C TYR A 256 4.24 0.72 -11.21
N LEU A 257 3.74 -0.42 -11.70
CA LEU A 257 4.09 -1.73 -11.17
C LEU A 257 5.07 -2.43 -12.13
N LEU A 258 6.22 -2.84 -11.61
CA LEU A 258 7.24 -3.61 -12.34
C LEU A 258 7.15 -5.08 -11.93
N THR A 259 7.02 -5.96 -12.91
CA THR A 259 6.92 -7.41 -12.68
C THR A 259 7.45 -8.21 -13.86
N CYS A 260 7.96 -9.40 -13.60
CA CYS A 260 8.25 -10.42 -14.61
C CYS A 260 7.08 -11.43 -14.75
N ASP A 261 6.21 -11.51 -13.74
CA ASP A 261 5.17 -12.54 -13.64
C ASP A 261 3.87 -12.12 -14.35
N THR A 262 3.28 -13.06 -15.10
CA THR A 262 2.06 -12.81 -15.90
C THR A 262 0.82 -12.62 -15.03
N SER A 263 0.71 -13.37 -13.92
CA SER A 263 -0.40 -13.25 -12.96
C SER A 263 -0.41 -11.87 -12.33
N GLN A 264 0.73 -11.42 -11.81
CA GLN A 264 0.88 -10.12 -11.18
C GLN A 264 0.65 -8.99 -12.17
N HIS A 265 1.11 -9.15 -13.42
CA HIS A 265 0.81 -8.22 -14.49
C HIS A 265 -0.70 -8.05 -14.75
N THR A 266 -1.41 -9.16 -14.80
CA THR A 266 -2.86 -9.17 -15.05
C THR A 266 -3.63 -8.57 -13.89
N ARG A 267 -3.29 -8.95 -12.64
CA ARG A 267 -3.95 -8.43 -11.43
C ARG A 267 -3.70 -6.93 -11.24
N GLY A 268 -2.46 -6.47 -11.42
CA GLY A 268 -2.13 -5.05 -11.28
C GLY A 268 -2.90 -4.17 -12.28
N ARG A 269 -3.05 -4.63 -13.53
CA ARG A 269 -3.88 -3.94 -14.53
C ARG A 269 -5.35 -3.91 -14.15
N ALA A 270 -5.90 -5.02 -13.65
CA ALA A 270 -7.28 -5.09 -13.21
C ALA A 270 -7.56 -4.13 -12.02
N ALA A 271 -6.54 -3.88 -11.20
CA ALA A 271 -6.60 -2.93 -10.08
C ALA A 271 -6.35 -1.45 -10.50
N GLY A 272 -6.13 -1.17 -11.79
CA GLY A 272 -5.96 0.18 -12.32
C GLY A 272 -4.54 0.76 -12.18
N LEU A 273 -3.52 -0.08 -12.01
CA LEU A 273 -2.11 0.33 -12.03
C LEU A 273 -1.53 0.32 -13.46
N GLU A 274 -0.53 1.16 -13.70
CA GLU A 274 0.26 1.10 -14.91
C GLU A 274 1.34 0.02 -14.80
N VAL A 275 1.15 -1.12 -15.45
CA VAL A 275 2.07 -2.25 -15.28
C VAL A 275 3.05 -2.38 -16.45
N LYS A 276 4.35 -2.38 -16.13
CA LYS A 276 5.44 -2.69 -17.06
C LYS A 276 5.94 -4.11 -16.81
N LYS A 277 5.61 -5.00 -17.74
CA LYS A 277 6.13 -6.37 -17.71
C LYS A 277 7.54 -6.37 -18.29
N VAL A 278 8.51 -6.80 -17.50
CA VAL A 278 9.88 -6.99 -17.95
C VAL A 278 10.01 -8.41 -18.48
N PRO A 279 10.65 -8.62 -19.66
CA PRO A 279 10.90 -9.97 -20.15
C PRO A 279 11.71 -10.74 -19.11
N ALA A 280 11.13 -11.82 -18.59
CA ALA A 280 11.88 -12.76 -17.76
C ALA A 280 13.03 -13.35 -18.60
N LYS A 281 14.07 -13.84 -17.92
CA LYS A 281 15.13 -14.59 -18.59
C LYS A 281 14.52 -15.70 -19.44
N ASP A 282 15.02 -15.85 -20.66
CA ASP A 282 14.66 -16.93 -21.57
C ASP A 282 14.72 -18.28 -20.84
N LEU A 283 13.61 -19.02 -20.91
CA LEU A 283 13.46 -20.35 -20.29
C LEU A 283 14.38 -21.38 -20.95
N GLY A 284 15.01 -21.01 -22.07
CA GLY A 284 15.80 -21.89 -22.91
C GLY A 284 14.91 -22.60 -23.92
N PRO A 285 15.48 -23.47 -24.76
CA PRO A 285 14.70 -24.25 -25.71
C PRO A 285 13.69 -25.13 -24.96
N GLU A 286 12.55 -25.38 -25.60
CA GLU A 286 11.55 -26.31 -25.09
C GLU A 286 12.23 -27.63 -24.72
N PRO A 287 12.03 -28.15 -23.49
CA PRO A 287 12.62 -29.42 -23.10
C PRO A 287 12.22 -30.50 -24.10
N ASN A 288 13.19 -31.24 -24.64
CA ASN A 288 12.86 -32.43 -25.39
C ASN A 288 12.36 -33.50 -24.42
N TRP A 289 11.04 -33.57 -24.25
CA TRP A 289 10.36 -34.48 -23.34
C TRP A 289 10.69 -35.96 -23.63
N GLU A 290 11.09 -36.30 -24.86
CA GLU A 290 11.54 -37.66 -25.23
C GLU A 290 12.89 -38.06 -24.61
N THR A 291 13.70 -37.10 -24.16
CA THR A 291 15.02 -37.34 -23.57
C THR A 291 15.02 -37.36 -22.04
N VAL A 292 13.95 -36.90 -21.40
CA VAL A 292 13.84 -36.78 -19.93
C VAL A 292 13.47 -38.11 -19.26
N ASP A 293 12.91 -39.06 -20.00
CA ASP A 293 12.56 -40.41 -19.51
C ASP A 293 13.72 -41.43 -19.50
N LYS A 294 14.96 -41.00 -19.77
CA LYS A 294 16.13 -41.88 -19.58
C LYS A 294 16.50 -41.92 -18.10
N PRO A 295 16.68 -43.11 -17.49
CA PRO A 295 17.06 -43.22 -16.08
C PRO A 295 18.35 -42.41 -15.86
N GLY A 296 18.24 -41.41 -14.97
CA GLY A 296 19.30 -40.43 -14.79
C GLY A 296 20.64 -41.08 -14.44
N ASN A 297 21.72 -40.60 -15.04
CA ASN A 297 23.09 -41.11 -14.90
C ASN A 297 23.72 -40.88 -13.50
N GLY A 298 22.89 -40.51 -12.52
CA GLY A 298 23.29 -40.16 -11.16
C GLY A 298 23.78 -41.38 -10.37
N THR A 299 24.73 -41.15 -9.47
CA THR A 299 25.40 -42.16 -8.65
C THR A 299 24.43 -43.06 -7.87
N ARG A 300 23.23 -42.54 -7.56
CA ARG A 300 22.15 -43.27 -6.88
C ARG A 300 21.41 -44.27 -7.79
N ALA A 301 21.21 -43.94 -9.06
CA ALA A 301 20.62 -44.83 -10.05
C ALA A 301 21.58 -45.98 -10.40
N LYS A 302 22.88 -45.67 -10.60
CA LYS A 302 23.94 -46.68 -10.77
C LYS A 302 24.09 -47.61 -9.55
N ARG A 303 23.81 -47.11 -8.34
CA ARG A 303 23.82 -47.93 -7.11
C ARG A 303 22.61 -48.87 -7.04
N ARG A 304 21.43 -48.43 -7.50
CA ARG A 304 20.23 -49.28 -7.63
C ARG A 304 20.39 -50.35 -8.70
N GLU A 305 20.97 -50.02 -9.86
CA GLU A 305 21.25 -51.00 -10.91
C GLU A 305 22.28 -52.05 -10.46
N ARG A 306 23.35 -51.64 -9.75
CA ARG A 306 24.32 -52.58 -9.17
C ARG A 306 23.72 -53.48 -8.09
N GLN A 307 22.78 -52.99 -7.30
CA GLN A 307 22.06 -53.81 -6.31
C GLN A 307 21.07 -54.77 -6.97
N ALA A 308 20.41 -54.35 -8.06
CA ALA A 308 19.53 -55.23 -8.83
C ALA A 308 20.30 -56.33 -9.58
N ALA A 309 21.50 -56.03 -10.09
CA ALA A 309 22.36 -57.00 -10.79
C ALA A 309 23.09 -57.99 -9.86
N GLN A 310 23.11 -57.76 -8.54
CA GLN A 310 23.70 -58.67 -7.54
C GLN A 310 22.66 -59.55 -6.83
N GLY A 311 21.37 -59.38 -7.15
CA GLY A 311 20.26 -60.14 -6.57
C GLY A 311 19.54 -61.08 -7.54
N ALA A 312 20.12 -61.33 -8.72
CA ALA A 312 19.68 -62.33 -9.70
C ALA A 312 20.78 -63.39 -9.86
#